data_AF-A0A7J9HYS2-F1
#
_entry.id   AF-A0A7J9HYS2-F1
#
_cell.length_a   1.000
_cell.length_b   1.000
_cell.length_c   1.000
_cell.angle_alpha   90.00
_cell.angle_beta   90.00
_cell.angle_gamma   90.00
#
_symmetry.space_group_name_H-M   'P 1'
#
loop_
_entity.id
_entity.type
_entity.pdbx_description
1 polymer ?
#
loop_
_entity_poly.entity_id
_entity_poly.type
_entity_poly.pdbx_seq_one_letter_code
_entity_poly.pdbx_strand_id
1 'polypeptide(L)'
;MRVIERNSEIPHEGPFCDLMWSDPEDIETWAVSPRGAGWLFGSRVTSEFNHINNLDLVCRAHQLVQEGLKYMFEDKGLVTVWSAPNYCYRCGNVASILSFNENMVR
;
A
#
# COMPACT_ATOMS: atom_id res chain seq x y z
N MET A 1 -8.01 -1.40 18.85
CA MET A 1 -9.28 -0.65 18.91
C MET A 1 -9.55 -0.08 17.52
N ARG A 2 -10.77 -0.15 16.97
CA ARG A 2 -11.13 0.44 15.66
C ARG A 2 -11.90 1.73 15.89
N VAL A 3 -11.25 2.88 15.70
CA VAL A 3 -11.75 4.19 16.21
C VAL A 3 -11.94 5.26 15.14
N ILE A 4 -11.60 4.97 13.88
CA ILE A 4 -11.74 5.94 12.78
C ILE A 4 -13.22 6.04 12.39
N GLU A 5 -13.80 7.24 12.51
CA GLU A 5 -15.11 7.51 11.94
C GLU A 5 -14.99 7.69 10.43
N ARG A 6 -15.70 6.84 9.68
CA ARG A 6 -15.47 6.64 8.24
C ARG A 6 -16.70 6.90 7.39
N ASN A 7 -17.84 7.22 8.00
CA ASN A 7 -19.03 7.65 7.27
C ASN A 7 -19.00 9.18 7.07
N SER A 8 -17.91 9.64 6.44
CA SER A 8 -17.66 11.04 6.12
C SER A 8 -16.87 11.11 4.83
N GLU A 9 -16.77 12.31 4.25
CA GLU A 9 -15.74 12.59 3.26
C GLU A 9 -14.35 12.31 3.84
N ILE A 10 -13.43 11.92 2.98
CA ILE A 10 -12.04 11.68 3.38
C ILE A 10 -11.44 13.04 3.79
N PRO A 11 -10.92 13.19 5.02
CA PRO A 11 -10.32 14.44 5.47
C PRO A 11 -9.02 14.73 4.71
N HIS A 12 -8.54 15.97 4.78
CA HIS A 12 -7.26 16.35 4.18
C HIS A 12 -6.04 15.80 4.92
N GLU A 13 -6.19 15.44 6.19
CA GLU A 13 -5.11 14.94 7.05
C GLU A 13 -5.60 13.86 8.02
N GLY A 14 -4.65 13.18 8.65
CA GLY A 14 -4.89 12.19 9.69
C GLY A 14 -5.13 10.77 9.15
N PRO A 15 -5.39 9.80 10.04
CA PRO A 15 -5.30 8.38 9.72
C PRO A 15 -6.21 7.91 8.57
N PHE A 16 -7.39 8.52 8.40
CA PHE A 16 -8.28 8.16 7.29
C PHE A 16 -7.70 8.64 5.94
N CYS A 17 -7.13 9.85 5.90
CA CYS A 17 -6.40 10.34 4.71
C CYS A 17 -5.20 9.44 4.41
N ASP A 18 -4.40 9.13 5.43
CA ASP A 18 -3.16 8.37 5.26
C ASP A 18 -3.41 6.94 4.77
N LEU A 19 -4.48 6.28 5.23
CA LEU A 19 -4.91 4.96 4.77
C LEU A 19 -5.28 4.94 3.28
N MET A 20 -5.79 6.06 2.76
CA MET A 20 -6.29 6.15 1.38
C MET A 20 -5.23 6.64 0.39
N TRP A 21 -4.30 7.48 0.83
CA TRP A 21 -3.43 8.26 -0.07
C TRP A 21 -1.92 8.04 0.11
N SER A 22 -1.48 7.38 1.18
CA SER A 22 -0.05 7.16 1.41
C SER A 22 0.52 6.09 0.47
N ASP A 23 1.80 6.23 0.13
CA ASP A 23 2.50 5.40 -0.84
C ASP A 23 3.86 4.91 -0.31
N PRO A 24 4.22 3.63 -0.52
CA PRO A 24 5.57 3.16 -0.24
C PRO A 24 6.57 3.74 -1.26
N GLU A 25 7.78 4.08 -0.80
CA GLU A 25 8.89 4.58 -1.61
C GLU A 25 10.23 4.05 -1.09
N ASP A 26 11.27 4.00 -1.94
CA ASP A 26 12.64 3.59 -1.58
C ASP A 26 13.36 4.65 -0.71
N ILE A 27 12.82 4.86 0.48
CA ILE A 27 13.31 5.72 1.55
C ILE A 27 13.31 4.93 2.86
N GLU A 28 14.02 5.43 3.89
CA GLU A 28 14.04 4.76 5.19
C GLU A 28 12.76 5.01 5.98
N THR A 29 12.31 6.27 6.05
CA THR A 29 11.24 6.71 6.97
C THR A 29 10.07 7.38 6.25
N TRP A 30 9.81 8.67 6.50
CA TRP A 30 8.67 9.40 5.96
C TRP A 30 9.14 10.54 5.05
N ALA A 31 8.38 10.83 4.01
CA ALA A 31 8.53 12.03 3.22
C ALA A 31 7.18 12.59 2.79
N VAL A 32 7.12 13.88 2.46
CA VAL A 32 5.89 14.53 2.00
C VAL A 32 5.47 13.91 0.67
N SER A 33 4.19 13.54 0.57
CA SER A 33 3.63 12.98 -0.66
C SER A 33 3.56 14.04 -1.77
N PRO A 34 4.10 13.77 -2.96
CA PRO A 34 3.94 14.66 -4.11
C PRO A 34 2.51 14.66 -4.65
N ARG A 35 1.62 13.79 -4.16
CA ARG A 35 0.20 13.76 -4.51
C ARG A 35 -0.63 14.84 -3.81
N GLY A 36 -0.05 15.51 -2.81
CA GLY A 36 -0.75 16.52 -2.00
C GLY A 36 -1.67 15.97 -0.92
N ALA A 37 -1.66 14.65 -0.68
CA ALA A 37 -2.37 13.97 0.39
C ALA A 37 -1.59 12.71 0.83
N GLY A 38 -1.70 12.37 2.11
CA GLY A 38 -0.95 11.27 2.73
C GLY A 38 0.57 11.50 2.76
N TRP A 39 1.30 10.42 2.97
CA TRP A 39 2.77 10.44 3.07
C TRP A 39 3.42 9.41 2.16
N LEU A 40 4.67 9.67 1.78
CA LEU A 40 5.57 8.59 1.35
C LEU A 40 6.12 7.91 2.60
N PHE A 41 6.18 6.58 2.58
CA PHE A 41 6.71 5.80 3.68
C PHE A 41 7.68 4.70 3.24
N GLY A 42 8.67 4.46 4.09
CA GLY A 42 9.82 3.63 3.80
C GLY A 42 9.80 2.25 4.42
N SER A 43 10.93 1.57 4.27
CA SER A 43 11.14 0.21 4.79
C SER A 43 11.03 0.15 6.31
N ARG A 44 11.59 1.12 7.04
CA ARG A 44 11.56 1.14 8.51
C ARG A 44 10.15 1.33 9.05
N VAL A 45 9.37 2.22 8.44
CA VAL A 45 7.97 2.44 8.82
C VAL A 45 7.15 1.17 8.62
N THR A 46 7.35 0.50 7.49
CA THR A 46 6.64 -0.74 7.16
C THR A 46 6.98 -1.86 8.14
N SER A 47 8.27 -2.06 8.44
CA SER A 47 8.71 -3.11 9.35
C SER A 47 8.29 -2.83 10.81
N GLU A 48 8.38 -1.58 11.27
CA GLU A 48 7.88 -1.16 12.58
C GLU A 48 6.37 -1.39 12.69
N PHE A 49 5.59 -0.98 11.69
CA PHE A 49 4.13 -1.17 11.69
C PHE A 49 3.76 -2.65 11.74
N ASN A 50 4.40 -3.48 10.92
CA ASN A 50 4.19 -4.92 10.89
C ASN A 50 4.55 -5.57 12.24
N HIS A 51 5.71 -5.20 12.81
CA HIS A 51 6.16 -5.72 14.10
C HIS A 51 5.20 -5.37 15.24
N ILE A 52 4.82 -4.09 15.37
CA ILE A 52 3.95 -3.60 16.45
C ILE A 52 2.57 -4.25 16.39
N ASN A 53 2.07 -4.53 15.19
CA ASN A 53 0.74 -5.09 14.98
C ASN A 53 0.73 -6.62 14.80
N ASN A 54 1.89 -7.28 14.90
CA ASN A 54 2.04 -8.72 14.67
C ASN A 54 1.48 -9.15 13.30
N LEU A 55 1.93 -8.46 12.24
CA LEU A 55 1.58 -8.71 10.84
C LEU A 55 2.80 -9.16 10.05
N ASP A 56 2.60 -10.08 9.10
CA ASP A 56 3.68 -10.52 8.20
C ASP A 56 3.73 -9.72 6.88
N LEU A 57 2.60 -9.11 6.49
CA LEU A 57 2.46 -8.49 5.17
C LEU A 57 1.37 -7.42 5.14
N VAL A 58 1.72 -6.23 4.65
CA VAL A 58 0.75 -5.22 4.19
C VAL A 58 0.42 -5.48 2.73
N CYS A 59 -0.85 -5.74 2.42
CA CYS A 59 -1.36 -5.82 1.05
C CYS A 59 -2.08 -4.52 0.69
N ARG A 60 -1.68 -3.88 -0.42
CA ARG A 60 -2.23 -2.58 -0.84
C ARG A 60 -2.31 -2.45 -2.36
N ALA A 61 -2.91 -1.37 -2.87
CA ALA A 61 -3.09 -1.09 -4.30
C ALA A 61 -2.57 0.32 -4.68
N HIS A 62 -3.43 1.20 -5.21
CA HIS A 62 -3.23 2.64 -5.46
C HIS A 62 -2.12 3.08 -6.43
N GLN A 63 -0.92 2.48 -6.39
CA GLN A 63 0.15 2.71 -7.37
C GLN A 63 0.05 1.70 -8.51
N LEU A 64 0.15 2.20 -9.74
CA LEU A 64 0.24 1.36 -10.92
C LEU A 64 1.53 0.54 -10.87
N VAL A 65 1.41 -0.78 -11.03
CA VAL A 65 2.54 -1.71 -11.17
C VAL A 65 2.43 -2.35 -12.55
N GLN A 66 3.51 -2.28 -13.34
CA GLN A 66 3.51 -2.78 -14.72
C GLN A 66 3.28 -4.29 -14.79
N GLU A 67 3.86 -5.02 -13.84
CA GLU A 67 3.79 -6.46 -13.68
C GLU A 67 2.51 -6.91 -12.95
N GLY A 68 1.62 -5.99 -12.59
CA GLY A 68 0.36 -6.27 -11.88
C GLY A 68 0.54 -6.54 -10.38
N LEU A 69 1.73 -6.96 -9.92
CA LEU A 69 2.05 -7.13 -8.50
C LEU A 69 3.54 -6.84 -8.24
N LYS A 70 3.84 -6.15 -7.15
CA LYS A 70 5.23 -5.86 -6.74
C LYS A 70 5.37 -5.91 -5.21
N TYR A 71 6.33 -6.71 -4.74
CA TYR A 71 6.81 -6.62 -3.37
C TYR A 71 7.78 -5.45 -3.22
N MET A 72 7.65 -4.73 -2.13
CA MET A 72 8.51 -3.60 -1.78
C MET A 72 9.49 -4.02 -0.69
N PHE A 73 10.64 -3.34 -0.66
CA PHE A 73 11.71 -3.51 0.34
C PHE A 73 12.37 -4.90 0.34
N GLU A 74 13.48 -5.03 1.07
CA GLU A 74 14.27 -6.27 1.14
C GLU A 74 13.50 -7.39 1.87
N ASP A 75 12.79 -7.05 2.95
CA ASP A 75 12.03 -7.98 3.78
C ASP A 75 10.71 -8.45 3.12
N LYS A 76 10.30 -7.82 2.01
CA LYS A 76 9.04 -8.08 1.31
C LYS A 76 7.82 -8.02 2.23
N GLY A 77 7.88 -7.17 3.27
CA GLY A 77 6.81 -6.94 4.23
C GLY A 77 5.63 -6.14 3.70
N LEU A 78 5.69 -5.67 2.45
CA LEU A 78 4.61 -4.98 1.75
C LEU A 78 4.50 -5.42 0.30
N VAL A 79 3.27 -5.53 -0.19
CA VAL A 79 2.95 -5.84 -1.59
C VAL A 79 1.91 -4.88 -2.15
N THR A 80 2.20 -4.37 -3.35
CA THR A 80 1.24 -3.64 -4.18
C THR A 80 0.64 -4.60 -5.20
N VAL A 81 -0.69 -4.67 -5.27
CA VAL A 81 -1.47 -5.47 -6.21
C VAL A 81 -2.34 -4.56 -7.05
N TRP A 82 -2.34 -4.78 -8.36
CA TRP A 82 -3.07 -4.00 -9.34
C TRP A 82 -3.92 -4.90 -10.24
N SER A 83 -5.21 -4.62 -10.35
CA SER A 83 -6.16 -5.51 -11.02
C SER A 83 -6.83 -4.90 -12.27
N ALA A 84 -6.38 -3.73 -12.73
CA ALA A 84 -6.89 -3.09 -13.95
C ALA A 84 -5.85 -3.17 -15.10
N PRO A 85 -5.96 -4.12 -16.03
CA PRO A 85 -4.97 -4.28 -17.10
C PRO A 85 -5.09 -3.14 -18.12
N ASN A 86 -3.99 -2.82 -18.79
CA ASN A 86 -3.88 -1.72 -19.74
C ASN A 86 -4.58 -0.45 -19.21
N TYR A 87 -4.16 0.01 -18.03
CA TYR A 87 -4.78 1.11 -17.32
C TYR A 87 -4.94 2.34 -18.22
N CYS A 88 -6.13 2.97 -18.14
CA CYS A 88 -6.56 4.05 -19.02
C CYS A 88 -6.40 3.76 -20.52
N TYR A 89 -6.44 2.48 -20.92
CA TYR A 89 -6.25 1.98 -22.29
C TYR A 89 -4.89 2.34 -22.93
N ARG A 90 -3.89 2.70 -22.12
CA ARG A 90 -2.62 3.24 -22.63
C ARG A 90 -1.37 2.82 -21.87
N CYS A 91 -1.50 2.31 -20.64
CA CYS A 91 -0.34 2.03 -19.81
C CYS A 91 0.34 0.69 -20.14
N GLY A 92 -0.34 -0.24 -20.81
CA GLY A 92 0.22 -1.53 -21.19
C GLY A 92 0.52 -2.50 -20.05
N ASN A 93 0.18 -2.15 -18.80
CA ASN A 93 0.41 -2.99 -17.63
C ASN A 93 -0.48 -4.25 -17.65
N VAL A 94 -0.02 -5.30 -16.96
CA VAL A 94 -0.86 -6.46 -16.66
C VAL A 94 -1.65 -6.26 -15.37
N ALA A 95 -2.60 -7.14 -15.12
CA ALA A 95 -3.36 -7.22 -13.88
C ALA A 95 -3.01 -8.51 -13.13
N SER A 96 -3.15 -8.47 -11.81
CA SER A 96 -2.92 -9.62 -10.94
C SER A 96 -3.98 -9.72 -9.86
N ILE A 97 -4.09 -10.93 -9.31
CA ILE A 97 -4.83 -11.27 -8.09
C ILE A 97 -3.82 -11.96 -7.19
N LEU A 98 -3.71 -11.49 -5.94
CA LEU A 98 -2.94 -12.18 -4.91
C LEU A 98 -3.90 -13.09 -4.13
N SER A 99 -3.63 -14.39 -4.16
CA SER A 99 -4.44 -15.41 -3.47
C SER A 99 -3.71 -15.88 -2.22
N PHE A 100 -4.46 -16.25 -1.19
CA PHE A 100 -3.95 -16.94 -0.01
C PHE A 100 -4.80 -18.19 0.20
N ASN A 101 -4.16 -19.31 0.50
CA ASN A 101 -4.89 -20.51 0.90
C ASN A 101 -5.31 -20.44 2.38
N GLU A 102 -6.01 -21.47 2.85
CA GLU A 102 -6.49 -21.59 4.23
C GLU A 102 -5.37 -21.56 5.30
N ASN A 103 -4.13 -21.85 4.90
CA ASN A 103 -2.95 -21.82 5.75
C ASN A 103 -2.16 -20.51 5.61
N MET A 104 -2.74 -19.48 4.99
CA MET A 104 -2.09 -18.19 4.70
C MET A 104 -0.82 -18.31 3.84
N VAL A 105 -0.67 -19.43 3.13
CA VAL A 105 0.38 -19.59 2.13
C VAL A 105 -0.08 -18.95 0.83
N ARG A 106 0.82 -18.18 0.24
CA ARG A 106 0.64 -17.41 -0.99
C ARG A 106 0.65 -18.32 -2.21
#